data_AF-A0A356G3K0-F1
#
_entry.id   AF-A0A356G3K0-F1
#
_cell.length_a   1.000
_cell.length_b   1.000
_cell.length_c   1.000
_cell.angle_alpha   90.00
_cell.angle_beta   90.00
_cell.angle_gamma   90.00
#
_symmetry.space_group_name_H-M   'P 1'
#
loop_
_entity.id
_entity.type
_entity.pdbx_description
1 polymer ?
#
loop_
_entity_poly.entity_id
_entity_poly.type
_entity_poly.pdbx_seq_one_letter_code
_entity_poly.pdbx_strand_id
1 'polypeptide(L)'
;MGVAWFVSYAYYNHVDKSHDNWQRTNTVAMRKSFYASTTEYHVEWLREVLDMRPAGLSRNTIGLGTAEIKDMARRTLAKMG
;
A
#
# COMPACT_ATOMS: atom_id res chain seq x y z
N MET A 1 7.22 1.84 -7.71
CA MET A 1 6.83 1.14 -6.46
C MET A 1 5.63 0.25 -6.76
N GLY A 2 5.57 -0.99 -6.24
CA GLY A 2 4.42 -1.87 -6.52
C GLY A 2 3.19 -1.47 -5.71
N VAL A 3 2.00 -1.47 -6.33
CA VAL A 3 0.74 -1.00 -5.72
C VAL A 3 0.45 -1.70 -4.39
N ALA A 4 0.50 -3.04 -4.36
CA ALA A 4 0.26 -3.80 -3.13
C ALA A 4 1.26 -3.45 -2.03
N TRP A 5 2.54 -3.24 -2.38
CA TRP A 5 3.56 -2.86 -1.41
C TRP A 5 3.32 -1.47 -0.84
N PHE A 6 2.96 -0.51 -1.70
CA PHE A 6 2.62 0.84 -1.29
C PHE A 6 1.48 0.82 -0.26
N VAL A 7 0.37 0.17 -0.59
CA VAL A 7 -0.80 0.06 0.30
C VAL A 7 -0.43 -0.64 1.60
N SER A 8 0.30 -1.76 1.51
CA SER A 8 0.77 -2.52 2.66
C SER A 8 1.62 -1.67 3.59
N TYR A 9 2.54 -0.86 3.08
CA TYR A 9 3.41 -0.03 3.91
C TYR A 9 2.66 1.18 4.47
N ALA A 10 1.77 1.80 3.69
CA ALA A 10 0.94 2.91 4.15
C ALA A 10 0.00 2.50 5.29
N TYR A 11 -0.62 1.32 5.18
CA TYR A 11 -1.46 0.73 6.22
C TYR A 11 -0.66 0.46 7.50
N TYR A 12 0.55 -0.10 7.39
CA TYR A 12 1.47 -0.20 8.52
C TYR A 12 1.82 1.19 9.11
N ASN A 13 2.01 2.19 8.25
CA ASN A 13 2.44 3.50 8.69
C ASN A 13 1.35 4.26 9.46
N HIS A 14 0.09 4.13 9.07
CA HIS A 14 -1.01 4.95 9.58
C HIS A 14 -2.07 4.21 10.39
N VAL A 15 -2.18 2.88 10.25
CA VAL A 15 -3.30 2.11 10.82
C VAL A 15 -2.85 1.02 11.79
N ASP A 16 -1.95 0.14 11.38
CA ASP A 16 -1.61 -1.08 12.14
C ASP A 16 -0.12 -1.39 12.10
N LYS A 17 0.58 -1.12 13.20
CA LYS A 17 2.02 -1.35 13.33
C LYS A 17 2.41 -2.83 13.41
N SER A 18 1.46 -3.75 13.52
CA SER A 18 1.76 -5.19 13.46
C SER A 18 1.82 -5.74 12.03
N HIS A 19 1.31 -4.99 11.05
CA HIS A 19 1.27 -5.42 9.65
C HIS A 19 2.67 -5.46 9.00
N ASP A 20 3.04 -6.58 8.39
CA ASP A 20 4.41 -6.84 7.94
C ASP A 20 4.56 -7.35 6.49
N ASN A 21 3.47 -7.55 5.72
CA ASN A 21 3.57 -8.08 4.34
C ASN A 21 4.51 -7.27 3.43
N TRP A 22 4.65 -5.96 3.67
CA TRP A 22 5.56 -5.07 2.95
C TRP A 22 7.04 -5.48 3.08
N GLN A 23 7.39 -6.31 4.08
CA GLN A 23 8.74 -6.83 4.26
C GLN A 23 9.07 -8.00 3.33
N ARG A 24 8.08 -8.61 2.66
CA ARG A 24 8.25 -9.80 1.80
C ARG A 24 8.89 -9.49 0.42
N THR A 25 9.85 -8.56 0.37
CA THR A 25 10.60 -8.20 -0.83
C THR A 25 12.02 -7.80 -0.46
N ASN A 26 13.01 -8.08 -1.31
CA ASN A 26 14.41 -7.71 -1.03
C ASN A 26 14.71 -6.22 -1.27
N THR A 27 13.71 -5.41 -1.64
CA THR A 27 13.89 -3.99 -2.02
C THR A 27 13.28 -3.02 -1.01
N VAL A 28 13.09 -3.44 0.25
CA VAL A 28 12.41 -2.66 1.31
C VAL A 28 13.03 -1.27 1.48
N ALA A 29 14.35 -1.17 1.62
CA ALA A 29 15.02 0.10 1.91
C ALA A 29 14.77 1.17 0.83
N MET A 30 14.94 0.78 -0.43
CA MET A 30 14.67 1.65 -1.58
C MET A 30 13.20 2.10 -1.62
N ARG A 31 12.26 1.20 -1.37
CA ARG A 31 10.83 1.52 -1.38
C ARG A 31 10.41 2.41 -0.21
N LYS A 32 10.99 2.25 0.98
CA LYS A 32 10.79 3.15 2.13
C LYS A 32 11.30 4.56 1.84
N SER A 33 12.49 4.67 1.24
CA SER A 33 13.04 5.97 0.83
C SER A 33 12.12 6.68 -0.16
N PHE A 34 11.70 5.96 -1.21
CA PHE A 34 10.75 6.50 -2.20
C PHE A 34 9.40 6.88 -1.56
N TYR A 35 8.85 6.05 -0.68
CA TYR A 35 7.61 6.38 0.04
C TYR A 35 7.74 7.69 0.83
N ALA A 36 8.84 7.88 1.56
CA ALA A 36 9.07 9.07 2.36
C ALA A 36 9.27 10.34 1.51
N SER A 37 9.80 10.21 0.29
CA SER A 37 10.02 11.34 -0.61
C SER A 37 8.82 11.69 -1.51
N THR A 38 7.70 10.97 -1.39
CA THR A 38 6.52 11.17 -2.26
C THR A 38 5.22 11.29 -1.45
N THR A 39 5.29 11.78 -0.22
CA THR A 39 4.16 11.85 0.73
C THR A 39 2.97 12.65 0.21
N GLU A 40 3.24 13.68 -0.59
CA GLU A 40 2.25 14.56 -1.21
C GLU A 40 1.31 13.83 -2.18
N TYR A 41 1.73 12.68 -2.73
CA TYR A 41 0.92 11.90 -3.69
C TYR A 41 0.16 10.74 -3.04
N HIS A 42 0.42 10.41 -1.76
CA HIS A 42 -0.10 9.18 -1.16
C HIS A 42 -1.63 9.13 -1.12
N VAL A 43 -2.27 10.25 -0.83
CA VAL A 43 -3.74 10.36 -0.78
C VAL A 43 -4.37 10.07 -2.14
N GLU A 44 -3.79 10.63 -3.20
CA GLU A 44 -4.27 10.42 -4.58
C GLU A 44 -4.08 8.97 -5.02
N TRP A 45 -2.90 8.39 -4.78
CA TRP A 45 -2.64 6.98 -5.10
C TRP A 45 -3.56 6.03 -4.34
N LEU A 46 -3.87 6.32 -3.07
CA LEU A 46 -4.83 5.52 -2.31
C LEU A 46 -6.23 5.56 -2.95
N ARG A 47 -6.67 6.70 -3.49
CA ARG A 47 -7.94 6.81 -4.22
C ARG A 47 -7.90 6.00 -5.51
N GLU A 48 -6.84 6.13 -6.30
CA GLU A 48 -6.67 5.35 -7.54
C GLU A 48 -6.73 3.84 -7.27
N VAL A 49 -6.14 3.36 -6.18
CA VAL A 49 -6.20 1.93 -5.79
C VAL A 49 -7.63 1.45 -5.57
N LEU A 50 -8.51 2.30 -5.04
CA LEU A 50 -9.92 1.94 -4.84
C LEU A 50 -10.65 1.77 -6.17
N ASP A 51 -10.27 2.53 -7.19
CA ASP A 51 -10.84 2.48 -8.53
C ASP A 51 -10.21 1.41 -9.44
N MET A 52 -9.02 0.90 -9.08
CA MET A 52 -8.33 -0.15 -9.85
C MET A 52 -9.15 -1.44 -9.99
N ARG A 53 -9.06 -2.05 -11.18
CA ARG A 53 -9.67 -3.36 -11.48
C ARG A 53 -8.93 -4.49 -10.74
N PRO A 54 -9.64 -5.54 -10.26
CA PRO A 54 -9.05 -6.63 -9.47
C PRO A 54 -7.80 -7.29 -10.05
N ALA A 55 -7.80 -7.55 -11.36
CA ALA A 55 -6.72 -8.25 -12.06
C ALA A 55 -5.36 -7.54 -11.99
N GLY A 56 -5.35 -6.22 -11.75
CA GLY A 56 -4.10 -5.46 -11.56
C GLY A 56 -3.51 -5.61 -10.15
N LEU A 57 -4.37 -5.81 -9.15
CA LEU A 57 -3.97 -5.84 -7.74
C LEU A 57 -3.50 -7.24 -7.28
N SER A 58 -4.06 -8.30 -7.88
CA SER A 58 -3.75 -9.69 -7.51
C SER A 58 -2.37 -10.18 -7.99
N ARG A 59 -1.70 -9.46 -8.90
CA ARG A 59 -0.37 -9.82 -9.44
C ARG A 59 0.80 -9.35 -8.56
N ASN A 60 0.68 -9.47 -7.25
CA ASN A 60 1.72 -9.02 -6.32
C ASN A 60 2.50 -10.20 -5.70
N THR A 61 3.75 -9.95 -5.34
CA THR A 61 4.66 -10.95 -4.75
C THR A 61 4.68 -10.93 -3.22
N ILE A 62 3.81 -10.13 -2.59
CA ILE A 62 3.77 -10.00 -1.12
C ILE A 62 2.57 -10.75 -0.49
N GLY A 63 1.83 -11.48 -1.33
CA GLY A 63 0.79 -12.43 -0.91
C GLY A 63 -0.53 -11.80 -0.48
N LEU A 64 -0.81 -10.55 -0.89
CA LEU A 64 -2.04 -9.86 -0.52
C LEU A 64 -3.14 -10.07 -1.56
N GLY A 65 -4.37 -10.29 -1.08
CA GLY A 65 -5.55 -10.37 -1.96
C GLY A 65 -6.03 -9.01 -2.42
N THR A 66 -6.75 -8.95 -3.55
CA THR A 66 -7.37 -7.70 -4.04
C THR A 66 -8.29 -7.06 -3.00
N ALA A 67 -9.15 -7.85 -2.35
CA ALA A 67 -10.10 -7.35 -1.35
C ALA A 67 -9.38 -6.75 -0.14
N GLU A 68 -8.33 -7.42 0.32
CA GLU A 68 -7.47 -6.98 1.42
C GLU A 68 -6.74 -5.68 1.08
N ILE A 69 -6.17 -5.57 -0.13
CA ILE A 69 -5.54 -4.33 -0.61
C ILE A 69 -6.55 -3.17 -0.62
N LYS A 70 -7.76 -3.38 -1.12
CA LYS A 70 -8.77 -2.32 -1.14
C LYS A 70 -9.22 -1.93 0.27
N ASP A 71 -9.39 -2.89 1.18
CA ASP A 71 -9.71 -2.60 2.58
C ASP A 71 -8.63 -1.76 3.26
N MET A 72 -7.37 -2.19 3.16
CA MET A 72 -6.23 -1.45 3.69
C MET A 72 -6.16 -0.03 3.12
N ALA A 73 -6.38 0.12 1.81
CA ALA A 73 -6.37 1.44 1.17
C ALA A 73 -7.48 2.36 1.73
N ARG A 74 -8.72 1.86 1.89
CA ARG A 74 -9.83 2.63 2.48
C ARG A 74 -9.52 3.07 3.91
N ARG A 75 -9.04 2.13 4.74
CA ARG A 75 -8.74 2.40 6.16
C ARG A 75 -7.58 3.38 6.32
N THR A 76 -6.57 3.27 5.46
CA THR A 76 -5.44 4.22 5.43
C THR A 76 -5.92 5.60 5.02
N LEU A 77 -6.71 5.71 3.95
CA LEU A 77 -7.25 6.98 3.48
C LEU A 77 -8.09 7.68 4.55
N ALA A 78 -8.92 6.93 5.29
CA ALA A 78 -9.71 7.45 6.40
C ALA A 78 -8.89 7.93 7.62
N LYS A 79 -7.60 7.57 7.72
CA LYS A 79 -6.68 8.06 8.75
C LYS A 79 -5.82 9.26 8.31
N MET A 80 -5.72 9.50 7.00
CA MET A 80 -4.89 10.58 6.43
C MET A 80 -5.70 11.85 6.12
N GLY A 81 -7.02 11.77 6.05
CA GLY A 81 -7.94 12.92 5.99
C GLY A 81 -8.46 13.29 7.37
#